data_AF-A0A382YXE7-F1
#
_entry.id   AF-A0A382YXE7-F1
#
_cell.length_a   1.000
_cell.length_b   1.000
_cell.length_c   1.000
_cell.angle_alpha   90.00
_cell.angle_beta   90.00
_cell.angle_gamma   90.00
#
_symmetry.space_group_name_H-M   'P 1'
#
loop_
_entity.id
_entity.type
_entity.pdbx_description
1 polymer ?
#
loop_
_entity_poly.entity_id
_entity_poly.type
_entity_poly.pdbx_seq_one_letter_code
_entity_poly.pdbx_strand_id
1 'polypeptide(L)'
;TPYTFGLINAGHLNKIFAMAYIPWVLAAAFNCIGKVNLRSILFLALATALQLWANHPQVAYYTWMVIGFYYVWDVGTSIREKTFSVQTCSFPLGGILAGLVLALFMVSDPYVDIYKFQKHSNRGAKSVLDQSGQTRSGTDWNYATQWSFHPKETLSFIYPYHYGLQNSQDLKRGAYWGFMPFTQSTHYLGLVAIIFAILGALLKTPDKVDMVFWVTTVLALITGFGSFFPILYKPFFSILPFFSKFRIPSMIYVLLAITLP
;
A
#
# COMPACT_ATOMS: atom_id res chain seq x y z
N THR A 1 14.95 -0.17 6.76
CA THR A 1 14.70 0.74 7.90
C THR A 1 14.47 -0.09 9.16
N PRO A 2 14.48 0.46 10.38
CA PRO A 2 14.18 -0.28 11.61
C PRO A 2 12.88 -1.11 11.57
N TYR A 3 11.87 -0.64 10.84
CA TYR A 3 10.66 -1.41 10.52
C TYR A 3 10.95 -2.74 9.79
N THR A 4 11.84 -2.75 8.80
CA THR A 4 12.24 -3.97 8.07
C THR A 4 12.90 -4.99 9.00
N PHE A 5 13.75 -4.54 9.92
CA PHE A 5 14.36 -5.44 10.92
C PHE A 5 13.30 -6.03 11.86
N GLY A 6 12.33 -5.24 12.29
CA GLY A 6 11.17 -5.72 13.06
C GLY A 6 10.36 -6.79 12.30
N LEU A 7 10.14 -6.59 11.00
CA LEU A 7 9.45 -7.57 10.16
C LEU A 7 10.22 -8.87 9.98
N ILE A 8 11.55 -8.81 9.84
CA ILE A 8 12.40 -10.01 9.76
C ILE A 8 12.31 -10.79 11.09
N ASN A 9 12.44 -10.10 12.22
CA ASN A 9 12.36 -10.71 13.54
C ASN A 9 10.99 -11.37 13.80
N ALA A 10 9.92 -10.75 13.30
CA ALA A 10 8.55 -11.28 13.39
C ALA A 10 8.23 -12.37 12.34
N GLY A 11 9.19 -12.78 11.48
CA GLY A 11 8.98 -13.80 10.45
C GLY A 11 8.09 -13.35 9.28
N HIS A 12 7.91 -12.04 9.09
CA HIS A 12 7.04 -11.48 8.05
C HIS A 12 7.75 -11.29 6.69
N LEU A 13 8.49 -12.30 6.24
CA LEU A 13 9.28 -12.24 5.01
C LEU A 13 8.43 -11.99 3.75
N ASN A 14 7.23 -12.59 3.68
CA ASN A 14 6.28 -12.40 2.58
C ASN A 14 5.90 -10.92 2.36
N LYS A 15 5.81 -10.14 3.45
CA LYS A 15 5.61 -8.68 3.35
C LYS A 15 6.79 -8.07 2.63
N ILE A 16 8.01 -8.35 3.10
CA ILE A 16 9.25 -7.77 2.55
C ILE A 16 9.39 -8.07 1.07
N PHE A 17 9.14 -9.31 0.65
CA PHE A 17 9.14 -9.68 -0.76
C PHE A 17 8.11 -8.89 -1.58
N ALA A 18 6.86 -8.79 -1.11
CA ALA A 18 5.83 -8.02 -1.80
C ALA A 18 6.18 -6.51 -1.89
N MET A 19 6.85 -5.97 -0.88
CA MET A 19 7.32 -4.57 -0.85
C MET A 19 8.45 -4.34 -1.86
N ALA A 20 9.36 -5.31 -2.02
CA ALA A 20 10.46 -5.21 -2.98
C ALA A 20 10.00 -5.18 -4.45
N TYR A 21 8.84 -5.74 -4.76
CA TYR A 21 8.28 -5.73 -6.12
C TYR A 21 7.54 -4.44 -6.48
N ILE A 22 7.14 -3.59 -5.51
CA ILE A 22 6.38 -2.35 -5.78
C ILE A 22 7.01 -1.47 -6.86
N PRO A 23 8.31 -1.10 -6.82
CA PRO A 23 8.90 -0.22 -7.84
C PRO A 23 8.85 -0.86 -9.24
N TRP A 24 8.99 -2.18 -9.34
CA TRP A 24 8.93 -2.89 -10.62
C TRP A 24 7.52 -2.88 -11.22
N VAL A 25 6.49 -3.07 -10.40
CA VAL A 25 5.10 -3.00 -10.86
C VAL A 25 4.74 -1.57 -11.28
N LEU A 26 5.16 -0.55 -10.51
CA LEU A 26 4.93 0.85 -10.88
C LEU A 26 5.64 1.22 -12.19
N ALA A 27 6.91 0.83 -12.35
CA ALA A 27 7.66 1.07 -13.59
C ALA A 27 7.00 0.38 -14.80
N ALA A 28 6.55 -0.86 -14.63
CA ALA A 28 5.84 -1.59 -15.68
C ALA A 28 4.49 -0.94 -16.04
N ALA A 29 3.75 -0.47 -15.03
CA ALA A 29 2.47 0.20 -15.22
C ALA A 29 2.64 1.54 -15.96
N PHE A 30 3.61 2.36 -15.55
CA PHE A 30 3.88 3.64 -16.21
C PHE A 30 4.37 3.45 -17.65
N ASN A 31 5.17 2.41 -17.91
CA ASN A 31 5.56 2.04 -19.28
C ASN A 31 4.33 1.66 -20.13
N CYS A 32 3.43 0.85 -19.58
CA CYS A 32 2.20 0.43 -20.26
C CYS A 32 1.26 1.62 -20.53
N ILE A 33 1.13 2.55 -19.58
CA ILE A 33 0.34 3.77 -19.74
C ILE A 33 0.93 4.68 -20.84
N GLY A 34 2.26 4.84 -20.87
CA GLY A 34 2.93 5.65 -21.88
C GLY A 34 2.85 5.05 -23.29
N LYS A 35 3.06 3.73 -23.43
CA LYS A 35 3.00 3.06 -24.73
C LYS A 35 2.50 1.62 -24.61
N VAL A 36 1.24 1.41 -24.99
CA VAL A 36 0.64 0.07 -25.03
C VAL A 36 1.26 -0.74 -26.16
N ASN A 37 2.03 -1.75 -25.77
CA ASN A 37 2.58 -2.76 -26.66
C ASN A 37 2.67 -4.12 -25.94
N LEU A 38 2.83 -5.21 -26.69
CA LEU A 38 2.86 -6.55 -26.11
C LEU A 38 3.94 -6.69 -25.01
N ARG A 39 5.12 -6.08 -25.20
CA ARG A 39 6.21 -6.14 -24.19
C ARG A 39 5.82 -5.43 -22.89
N SER A 40 5.17 -4.27 -22.97
CA SER A 40 4.70 -3.53 -21.80
C SER A 40 3.63 -4.31 -21.02
N ILE A 41 2.71 -4.99 -21.72
CA ILE A 41 1.67 -5.80 -21.11
C ILE A 41 2.28 -7.03 -20.44
N LEU A 42 3.19 -7.74 -21.11
CA LEU A 42 3.86 -8.91 -20.56
C LEU A 42 4.75 -8.55 -19.36
N PHE A 43 5.45 -7.42 -19.42
CA PHE A 43 6.27 -6.96 -18.30
C PHE A 43 5.41 -6.59 -17.09
N LEU A 44 4.28 -5.89 -17.30
CA LEU A 44 3.31 -5.61 -16.25
C LEU A 44 2.72 -6.89 -15.65
N ALA A 45 2.34 -7.86 -16.51
CA ALA A 45 1.81 -9.15 -16.08
C ALA A 45 2.83 -9.90 -15.21
N LEU A 46 4.08 -9.99 -15.66
CA LEU A 46 5.15 -10.67 -14.92
C LEU A 46 5.45 -9.99 -13.58
N ALA A 47 5.66 -8.67 -13.58
CA ALA A 47 5.96 -7.93 -12.35
C ALA A 47 4.83 -8.06 -11.32
N THR A 48 3.58 -7.97 -11.79
CA THR A 48 2.40 -8.14 -10.94
C THR A 48 2.27 -9.57 -10.44
N ALA A 49 2.51 -10.56 -11.29
CA ALA A 49 2.47 -11.97 -10.91
C ALA A 49 3.49 -12.26 -9.81
N LEU A 50 4.72 -11.77 -9.94
CA LEU A 50 5.77 -11.92 -8.92
C LEU A 50 5.38 -11.24 -7.60
N GLN A 51 4.77 -10.05 -7.65
CA GLN A 51 4.27 -9.37 -6.45
C GLN A 51 3.14 -10.17 -5.78
N LEU A 52 2.21 -10.73 -6.55
CA LEU A 52 1.12 -11.55 -6.02
C LEU A 52 1.64 -12.87 -5.45
N TRP A 53 2.68 -13.45 -6.06
CA TRP A 53 3.31 -14.69 -5.62
C TRP A 53 3.98 -14.57 -4.25
N ALA A 54 4.35 -13.35 -3.82
CA ALA A 54 4.77 -13.07 -2.46
C ALA A 54 3.64 -13.27 -1.40
N ASN A 55 2.41 -13.62 -1.82
CA ASN A 55 1.28 -13.99 -0.96
C ASN A 55 0.90 -12.92 0.08
N HIS A 56 1.03 -11.65 -0.29
CA HIS A 56 0.62 -10.52 0.54
C HIS A 56 -0.32 -9.55 -0.20
N PRO A 57 -1.62 -9.91 -0.36
CA PRO A 57 -2.55 -9.20 -1.22
C PRO A 57 -2.80 -7.74 -0.80
N GLN A 58 -2.66 -7.41 0.48
CA GLN A 58 -2.81 -6.04 0.97
C GLN A 58 -1.72 -5.09 0.42
N VAL A 59 -0.48 -5.57 0.25
CA VAL A 59 0.61 -4.72 -0.31
C VAL A 59 0.41 -4.55 -1.81
N ALA A 60 0.06 -5.64 -2.51
CA ALA A 60 -0.30 -5.56 -3.93
C ALA A 60 -1.48 -4.61 -4.16
N TYR A 61 -2.51 -4.64 -3.30
CA TYR A 61 -3.64 -3.72 -3.37
C TYR A 61 -3.19 -2.26 -3.27
N TYR A 62 -2.30 -1.93 -2.33
CA TYR A 62 -1.76 -0.58 -2.20
C TYR A 62 -0.97 -0.14 -3.44
N THR A 63 -0.17 -1.02 -4.03
CA THR A 63 0.51 -0.73 -5.31
C THR A 63 -0.48 -0.41 -6.42
N TRP A 64 -1.55 -1.21 -6.55
CA TRP A 64 -2.59 -1.00 -7.54
C TRP A 64 -3.46 0.23 -7.27
N MET A 65 -3.63 0.64 -6.01
CA MET A 65 -4.24 1.93 -5.67
C MET A 65 -3.43 3.10 -6.22
N VAL A 66 -2.08 3.05 -6.14
CA VAL A 66 -1.22 4.10 -6.70
C VAL A 66 -1.31 4.12 -8.23
N ILE A 67 -1.30 2.96 -8.89
CA ILE A 67 -1.46 2.85 -10.35
C ILE A 67 -2.82 3.40 -10.79
N GLY A 68 -3.89 3.01 -10.09
CA GLY A 68 -5.24 3.51 -10.37
C GLY A 68 -5.36 5.01 -10.16
N PHE A 69 -4.79 5.54 -9.07
CA PHE A 69 -4.77 6.98 -8.80
C PHE A 69 -3.98 7.74 -9.87
N TYR A 70 -2.79 7.26 -10.25
CA TYR A 70 -1.98 7.84 -11.32
C TYR A 70 -2.75 7.84 -12.65
N TYR A 71 -3.41 6.74 -13.00
CA TYR A 71 -4.19 6.64 -14.24
C TYR A 71 -5.38 7.63 -14.24
N VAL A 72 -6.13 7.73 -13.13
CA VAL A 72 -7.22 8.70 -13.00
C VAL A 72 -6.70 10.14 -13.08
N TRP A 73 -5.55 10.42 -12.46
CA TRP A 73 -4.90 11.72 -12.55
C TRP A 73 -4.48 12.04 -14.00
N ASP A 74 -3.90 11.06 -14.70
CA ASP A 74 -3.49 11.17 -16.10
C ASP A 74 -4.67 11.51 -17.01
N VAL A 75 -5.79 10.81 -16.85
CA VAL A 75 -7.05 11.11 -17.56
C VAL A 75 -7.57 12.50 -17.19
N GLY A 76 -7.59 12.87 -15.90
CA GLY A 76 -8.06 14.17 -15.42
C GLY A 76 -7.25 15.34 -15.98
N THR A 77 -5.92 15.20 -16.04
CA THR A 77 -5.04 16.19 -16.68
C THR A 77 -5.30 16.31 -18.18
N SER A 78 -5.52 15.19 -18.88
CA SER A 78 -5.82 15.19 -20.32
C SER A 78 -7.16 15.88 -20.63
N ILE A 79 -8.15 15.73 -19.75
CA ILE A 79 -9.44 16.46 -19.84
C ILE A 79 -9.22 17.96 -19.63
N ARG A 80 -8.43 18.33 -18.60
CA ARG A 80 -8.14 19.74 -18.29
C ARG A 80 -7.37 20.43 -19.43
N GLU A 81 -6.46 19.72 -20.07
CA GLU A 81 -5.63 20.22 -21.17
C GLU A 81 -6.33 20.14 -22.54
N LYS A 82 -7.56 19.62 -22.60
CA LYS A 82 -8.34 19.42 -23.85
C LYS A 82 -7.66 18.50 -24.88
N THR A 83 -6.69 17.70 -24.46
CA THR A 83 -6.03 16.67 -25.27
C THR A 83 -6.71 15.31 -25.17
N PHE A 84 -7.82 15.24 -24.44
CA PHE A 84 -8.58 14.01 -24.22
C PHE A 84 -9.08 13.39 -25.53
N SER A 85 -8.66 12.16 -25.78
CA SER A 85 -9.27 11.27 -26.76
C SER A 85 -9.69 9.97 -26.07
N VAL A 86 -10.86 9.45 -26.46
CA VAL A 86 -11.37 8.16 -25.94
C VAL A 86 -10.36 7.05 -26.19
N GLN A 87 -9.67 7.09 -27.34
CA GLN A 87 -8.66 6.10 -27.70
C GLN A 87 -7.42 6.18 -26.79
N THR A 88 -6.92 7.40 -26.53
CA THR A 88 -5.73 7.58 -25.68
C THR A 88 -5.93 7.12 -24.24
N CYS A 89 -7.18 7.08 -23.75
CA CYS A 89 -7.48 6.55 -22.42
C CYS A 89 -7.82 5.05 -22.47
N SER A 90 -8.63 4.61 -23.44
CA SER A 90 -9.10 3.23 -23.49
C SER A 90 -7.99 2.22 -23.78
N PHE A 91 -7.01 2.57 -24.62
CA PHE A 91 -5.89 1.68 -24.93
C PHE A 91 -5.03 1.36 -23.69
N PRO A 92 -4.51 2.34 -22.93
CA PRO A 92 -3.82 2.09 -21.66
C PRO A 92 -4.63 1.28 -20.66
N LEU A 93 -5.92 1.61 -20.49
CA LEU A 93 -6.80 0.87 -19.61
C LEU A 93 -6.92 -0.61 -20.03
N GLY A 94 -7.10 -0.86 -21.33
CA GLY A 94 -7.13 -2.21 -21.89
C GLY A 94 -5.81 -2.96 -21.68
N GLY A 95 -4.67 -2.29 -21.84
CA GLY A 95 -3.34 -2.86 -21.58
C GLY A 95 -3.14 -3.24 -20.10
N ILE A 96 -3.56 -2.38 -19.18
CA ILE A 96 -3.52 -2.64 -17.74
C ILE A 96 -4.41 -3.82 -17.38
N LEU A 97 -5.66 -3.85 -17.87
CA LEU A 97 -6.60 -4.94 -17.60
C LEU A 97 -6.10 -6.26 -18.18
N ALA A 98 -5.55 -6.26 -19.40
CA ALA A 98 -4.94 -7.44 -19.99
C ALA A 98 -3.75 -7.95 -19.16
N GLY A 99 -2.87 -7.05 -18.70
CA GLY A 99 -1.74 -7.39 -17.84
C GLY A 99 -2.18 -7.97 -16.49
N LEU A 100 -3.21 -7.39 -15.86
CA LEU A 100 -3.82 -7.89 -14.63
C LEU A 100 -4.41 -9.29 -14.79
N VAL A 101 -5.17 -9.51 -15.87
CA VAL A 101 -5.79 -10.81 -16.16
C VAL A 101 -4.71 -11.87 -16.37
N LEU A 102 -3.67 -11.57 -17.16
CA LEU A 102 -2.54 -12.47 -17.36
C LEU A 102 -1.80 -12.77 -16.05
N ALA A 103 -1.57 -11.77 -15.20
CA ALA A 103 -0.95 -11.96 -13.89
C ALA A 103 -1.77 -12.89 -12.98
N LEU A 104 -3.10 -12.72 -12.96
CA LEU A 104 -4.01 -13.58 -12.19
C LEU A 104 -4.02 -15.03 -12.72
N PHE A 105 -3.92 -15.22 -14.04
CA PHE A 105 -3.75 -16.55 -14.61
C PHE A 105 -2.43 -17.20 -14.21
N MET A 106 -1.32 -16.45 -14.20
CA MET A 106 -0.01 -16.97 -13.79
C MET A 106 0.04 -17.40 -12.31
N VAL A 107 -0.76 -16.77 -11.46
CA VAL A 107 -0.75 -16.99 -10.00
C VAL A 107 -2.02 -17.72 -9.53
N SER A 108 -2.78 -18.31 -10.45
CA SER A 108 -4.07 -18.93 -10.12
C SER A 108 -3.93 -20.09 -9.15
N ASP A 109 -2.87 -20.89 -9.27
CA ASP A 109 -2.64 -22.09 -8.46
C ASP A 109 -2.64 -21.79 -6.94
N PRO A 110 -1.76 -20.91 -6.41
CA PRO A 110 -1.79 -20.57 -4.99
C PRO A 110 -3.05 -19.77 -4.57
N TYR A 111 -3.62 -18.95 -5.46
CA TYR A 111 -4.73 -18.06 -5.09
C TYR A 111 -6.09 -18.76 -5.05
N VAL A 112 -6.29 -19.80 -5.86
CA VAL A 112 -7.52 -20.62 -5.83
C VAL A 112 -7.66 -21.30 -4.47
N ASP A 113 -6.58 -21.83 -3.92
CA ASP A 113 -6.62 -22.47 -2.61
C ASP A 113 -6.80 -21.45 -1.49
N ILE A 114 -6.10 -20.31 -1.54
CA ILE A 114 -6.33 -19.19 -0.61
C ILE A 114 -7.80 -18.76 -0.65
N TYR A 115 -8.42 -18.67 -1.83
CA TYR A 115 -9.84 -18.31 -1.98
C TYR A 115 -10.78 -19.35 -1.34
N LYS A 116 -10.50 -20.65 -1.47
CA LYS A 116 -11.25 -21.71 -0.77
C LYS A 116 -11.10 -21.57 0.74
N PHE A 117 -9.88 -21.36 1.25
CA PHE A 117 -9.63 -21.19 2.69
C PHE A 117 -10.25 -19.92 3.26
N GLN A 118 -10.35 -18.84 2.49
CA GLN A 118 -10.99 -17.60 2.92
C GLN A 118 -12.45 -17.81 3.35
N LYS A 119 -13.18 -18.75 2.72
CA LYS A 119 -14.57 -19.07 3.07
C LYS A 119 -14.71 -19.68 4.48
N HIS A 120 -13.63 -20.18 5.06
CA HIS A 120 -13.60 -20.77 6.41
C HIS A 120 -12.83 -19.89 7.41
N SER A 121 -12.39 -18.70 7.00
CA SER A 121 -11.60 -17.78 7.81
C SER A 121 -12.44 -16.61 8.32
N ASN A 122 -12.02 -16.02 9.45
CA ASN A 122 -12.59 -14.76 9.99
C ASN A 122 -12.45 -13.52 9.07
N ARG A 123 -11.94 -13.71 7.85
CA ARG A 123 -11.83 -12.69 6.78
C ARG A 123 -12.85 -12.87 5.65
N GLY A 124 -13.58 -13.98 5.63
CA GLY A 124 -14.55 -14.30 4.56
C GLY A 124 -15.80 -15.02 5.06
N ALA A 125 -15.74 -15.74 6.18
CA ALA A 125 -16.90 -16.25 6.91
C ALA A 125 -17.40 -15.21 7.92
N LYS A 126 -18.72 -15.20 8.14
CA LYS A 126 -19.32 -14.52 9.29
C LYS A 126 -18.66 -15.04 10.56
N SER A 127 -18.21 -14.14 11.43
CA SER A 127 -17.69 -14.55 12.73
C SER A 127 -18.84 -15.15 13.54
N VAL A 128 -18.67 -16.39 14.04
CA VAL A 128 -19.67 -17.07 14.87
C VAL A 128 -19.88 -16.35 16.21
N LEU A 129 -18.92 -15.50 16.59
CA LEU A 129 -18.95 -14.67 17.81
C LEU A 129 -19.55 -13.28 17.59
N ASP A 130 -19.79 -12.87 16.33
CA ASP A 130 -20.33 -11.55 16.02
C ASP A 130 -21.86 -11.59 15.94
N GLN A 131 -22.53 -11.24 17.04
CA GLN A 131 -23.99 -11.10 17.12
C GLN A 131 -24.51 -9.81 16.45
N SER A 132 -23.62 -8.87 16.10
CA SER A 132 -23.99 -7.55 15.57
C SER A 132 -24.18 -7.51 14.05
N GLY A 133 -23.70 -8.52 13.33
CA GLY A 133 -23.80 -8.63 11.87
C GLY A 133 -22.83 -7.75 11.08
N GLN A 134 -21.86 -7.12 11.74
CA GLN A 134 -20.86 -6.22 11.13
C GLN A 134 -19.85 -6.96 10.25
N THR A 135 -19.67 -8.27 10.44
CA THR A 135 -18.74 -9.12 9.66
C THR A 135 -19.29 -9.70 8.35
N ARG A 136 -20.44 -9.24 7.83
CA ARG A 136 -21.09 -9.86 6.65
C ARG A 136 -20.26 -9.87 5.36
N SER A 137 -19.34 -8.91 5.17
CA SER A 137 -18.52 -8.79 3.96
C SER A 137 -17.03 -8.45 4.22
N GLY A 138 -16.62 -8.36 5.48
CA GLY A 138 -15.28 -7.92 5.89
C GLY A 138 -15.04 -8.13 7.39
N THR A 139 -13.91 -7.64 7.89
CA THR A 139 -13.57 -7.72 9.32
C THR A 139 -14.17 -6.56 10.10
N ASP A 140 -14.37 -6.69 11.41
CA ASP A 140 -14.88 -5.60 12.24
C ASP A 140 -13.98 -4.36 12.20
N TRP A 141 -14.59 -3.18 12.27
CA TRP A 141 -13.88 -1.90 12.24
C TRP A 141 -12.75 -1.81 13.28
N ASN A 142 -13.06 -2.15 14.54
CA ASN A 142 -12.10 -2.12 15.64
C ASN A 142 -10.92 -3.07 15.40
N TYR A 143 -11.19 -4.19 14.74
CA TYR A 143 -10.16 -5.17 14.43
C TYR A 143 -9.31 -4.74 13.22
N ALA A 144 -9.93 -4.20 12.18
CA ALA A 144 -9.23 -3.67 11.02
C ALA A 144 -8.31 -2.50 11.40
N THR A 145 -8.75 -1.64 12.33
CA THR A 145 -8.05 -0.43 12.75
C THR A 145 -7.18 -0.59 14.00
N GLN A 146 -6.96 -1.81 14.48
CA GLN A 146 -6.21 -2.08 15.71
C GLN A 146 -4.76 -1.57 15.68
N TRP A 147 -4.10 -1.58 14.51
CA TRP A 147 -2.76 -1.01 14.31
C TRP A 147 -2.83 0.29 13.51
N SER A 148 -3.71 1.20 13.92
CA SER A 148 -3.73 2.57 13.40
C SER A 148 -2.52 3.32 13.91
N PHE A 149 -1.91 4.15 13.06
CA PHE A 149 -0.76 4.94 13.47
C PHE A 149 -1.21 6.21 14.17
N HIS A 150 -0.83 6.41 15.43
CA HIS A 150 -1.21 7.64 16.11
C HIS A 150 -0.44 8.83 15.49
N PRO A 151 -1.07 10.01 15.23
CA PRO A 151 -0.38 11.15 14.63
C PRO A 151 0.89 11.60 15.37
N LYS A 152 0.94 11.45 16.71
CA LYS A 152 2.17 11.70 17.50
C LYS A 152 3.34 10.78 17.12
N GLU A 153 3.07 9.57 16.61
CA GLU A 153 4.12 8.66 16.19
C GLU A 153 4.84 9.09 14.91
N THR A 154 4.36 10.11 14.18
CA THR A 154 5.08 10.65 13.02
C THR A 154 6.47 11.16 13.38
N LEU A 155 6.74 11.49 14.65
CA LEU A 155 8.09 11.78 15.14
C LEU A 155 9.07 10.63 14.85
N SER A 156 8.61 9.38 14.80
CA SER A 156 9.45 8.23 14.47
C SER A 156 9.95 8.22 13.03
N PHE A 157 9.32 8.96 12.12
CA PHE A 157 9.80 9.08 10.74
C PHE A 157 11.17 9.75 10.66
N ILE A 158 11.45 10.65 11.62
CA ILE A 158 12.67 11.45 11.75
C ILE A 158 13.59 10.86 12.83
N TYR A 159 13.00 10.47 13.98
CA TYR A 159 13.72 9.98 15.15
C TYR A 159 13.25 8.56 15.54
N PRO A 160 13.83 7.51 14.95
CA PRO A 160 13.28 6.15 15.01
C PRO A 160 13.23 5.54 16.41
N TYR A 161 14.13 5.97 17.30
CA TYR A 161 14.26 5.41 18.65
C TYR A 161 13.28 6.02 19.65
N HIS A 162 12.53 7.07 19.29
CA HIS A 162 11.64 7.75 20.22
C HIS A 162 10.69 6.76 20.90
N TYR A 163 9.89 6.02 20.13
CA TYR A 163 8.89 5.07 20.63
C TYR A 163 9.46 3.67 20.96
N GLY A 164 10.78 3.56 21.11
CA GLY A 164 11.46 2.30 21.41
C GLY A 164 11.68 1.42 20.18
N LEU A 165 12.67 0.52 20.28
CA LEU A 165 13.01 -0.45 19.24
C LEU A 165 13.43 -1.76 19.89
N GLN A 166 12.81 -2.88 19.49
CA GLN A 166 13.15 -4.21 19.97
C GLN A 166 14.49 -4.69 19.36
N ASN A 167 15.59 -4.05 19.73
CA ASN A 167 16.94 -4.55 19.46
C ASN A 167 17.97 -3.93 20.41
N SER A 168 17.90 -4.30 21.68
CA SER A 168 18.93 -3.96 22.66
C SER A 168 19.09 -5.14 23.58
N GLN A 169 20.33 -5.50 23.90
CA GLN A 169 20.70 -6.55 24.87
C GLN A 169 20.07 -6.34 26.26
N ASP A 170 19.40 -5.19 26.46
CA ASP A 170 18.69 -4.79 27.66
C ASP A 170 17.16 -4.81 27.43
N LEU A 171 16.50 -5.89 27.89
CA LEU A 171 15.04 -6.09 27.77
C LEU A 171 14.21 -4.94 28.40
N LYS A 172 14.80 -4.19 29.33
CA LYS A 172 14.15 -3.11 30.09
C LYS A 172 14.12 -1.76 29.36
N ARG A 173 14.89 -1.58 28.28
CA ARG A 173 15.01 -0.28 27.57
C ARG A 173 14.61 -0.33 26.09
N GLY A 174 14.37 -1.52 25.52
CA GLY A 174 14.09 -1.71 24.09
C GLY A 174 12.65 -2.05 23.71
N ALA A 175 11.69 -2.05 24.64
CA ALA A 175 10.30 -2.35 24.29
C ALA A 175 9.64 -1.15 23.58
N TYR A 176 8.90 -1.41 22.51
CA TYR A 176 8.07 -0.41 21.86
C TYR A 176 7.01 0.08 22.85
N TRP A 177 6.89 1.40 23.02
CA TRP A 177 5.96 2.05 23.96
C TRP A 177 4.99 3.00 23.27
N GLY A 178 4.85 2.91 21.94
CA GLY A 178 3.86 3.66 21.17
C GLY A 178 2.44 3.11 21.31
N PHE A 179 1.55 3.55 20.43
CA PHE A 179 0.10 3.31 20.55
C PHE A 179 -0.34 1.99 19.89
N MET A 180 0.50 1.38 19.05
CA MET A 180 0.17 0.16 18.34
C MET A 180 0.43 -1.10 19.20
N PRO A 181 -0.57 -1.96 19.43
CA PRO A 181 -0.40 -3.13 20.28
C PRO A 181 0.57 -4.15 19.67
N PHE A 182 1.30 -4.91 20.48
CA PHE A 182 2.18 -6.00 20.05
C PHE A 182 3.15 -5.64 18.91
N THR A 183 3.58 -4.37 18.86
CA THR A 183 4.49 -3.86 17.83
C THR A 183 5.91 -3.88 18.38
N GLN A 184 6.89 -4.19 17.52
CA GLN A 184 8.31 -4.32 17.92
C GLN A 184 9.22 -3.24 17.34
N SER A 185 8.70 -2.43 16.42
CA SER A 185 9.49 -1.46 15.66
C SER A 185 8.65 -0.28 15.18
N THR A 186 9.29 0.86 15.00
CA THR A 186 8.68 2.09 14.51
C THR A 186 8.84 2.24 13.00
N HIS A 187 7.97 3.04 12.38
CA HIS A 187 8.13 3.46 10.99
C HIS A 187 9.16 4.59 10.92
N TYR A 188 10.24 4.36 10.20
CA TYR A 188 11.30 5.35 9.94
C TYR A 188 11.42 5.54 8.44
N LEU A 189 11.36 6.79 7.97
CA LEU A 189 11.48 7.11 6.55
C LEU A 189 12.92 7.48 6.16
N GLY A 190 13.73 7.89 7.13
CA GLY A 190 15.08 8.41 6.87
C GLY A 190 15.12 9.92 6.99
N LEU A 191 15.88 10.44 7.95
CA LEU A 191 16.07 11.89 8.10
C LEU A 191 16.58 12.53 6.80
N VAL A 192 17.57 11.88 6.16
CA VAL A 192 18.15 12.34 4.90
C VAL A 192 17.12 12.34 3.77
N ALA A 193 16.29 11.31 3.67
CA ALA A 193 15.23 11.22 2.66
C ALA A 193 14.20 12.35 2.84
N ILE A 194 13.79 12.63 4.08
CA ILE A 194 12.87 13.73 4.38
C ILE A 194 13.50 15.09 4.02
N ILE A 195 14.77 15.31 4.35
CA ILE A 195 15.48 16.54 3.98
C ILE A 195 15.51 16.71 2.46
N PHE A 196 15.86 15.66 1.71
CA PHE A 196 15.86 15.73 0.25
C PHE A 196 14.48 15.95 -0.34
N ALA A 197 13.43 15.35 0.22
CA ALA A 197 12.06 15.58 -0.23
C ALA A 197 11.63 17.04 -0.01
N ILE A 198 11.97 17.62 1.14
CA ILE A 198 11.71 19.05 1.41
C ILE A 198 12.48 19.93 0.43
N LEU A 199 13.77 19.65 0.21
CA LEU A 199 14.58 20.40 -0.76
C LEU A 199 14.03 20.26 -2.19
N GLY A 200 13.61 19.06 -2.60
CA GLY A 200 12.98 18.80 -3.88
C GLY A 200 11.70 19.62 -4.07
N ALA A 201 10.84 19.68 -3.04
CA ALA A 201 9.63 20.48 -3.04
C ALA A 201 9.90 22.00 -3.14
N LEU A 202 11.01 22.49 -2.58
CA LEU A 202 11.35 23.92 -2.55
C LEU A 202 12.13 24.38 -3.79
N LEU A 203 12.98 23.51 -4.37
CA LEU A 203 13.91 23.87 -5.44
C LEU A 203 13.40 23.55 -6.84
N LYS A 204 12.53 22.55 -7.00
CA LYS A 204 12.01 22.08 -8.29
C LYS A 204 10.51 22.36 -8.37
N THR A 205 10.04 22.93 -9.48
CA THR A 205 8.61 22.90 -9.80
C THR A 205 8.22 21.46 -10.15
N PRO A 206 7.33 20.81 -9.38
CA PRO A 206 7.05 19.40 -9.55
C PRO A 206 6.44 19.16 -10.93
N ASP A 207 6.95 18.14 -11.62
CA ASP A 207 6.32 17.66 -12.85
C ASP A 207 5.03 16.88 -12.51
N LYS A 208 4.35 16.38 -13.54
CA LYS A 208 3.09 15.64 -13.36
C LYS A 208 3.25 14.41 -12.45
N VAL A 209 4.37 13.68 -12.59
CA VAL A 209 4.61 12.46 -11.81
C VAL A 209 4.94 12.83 -10.37
N ASP A 210 5.80 13.85 -10.18
CA ASP A 210 6.13 14.39 -8.86
C ASP A 210 4.86 14.83 -8.11
N MET A 211 3.94 15.53 -8.79
CA MET A 211 2.67 15.95 -8.18
C MET A 211 1.83 14.74 -7.74
N VAL A 212 1.73 13.70 -8.56
CA VAL A 212 1.01 12.48 -8.18
C VAL A 212 1.66 11.84 -6.95
N PHE A 213 2.99 11.79 -6.90
CA PHE A 213 3.73 11.21 -5.78
C PHE A 213 3.61 12.03 -4.49
N TRP A 214 3.67 13.37 -4.57
CA TRP A 214 3.39 14.25 -3.44
C TRP A 214 1.98 14.04 -2.89
N VAL A 215 0.96 14.03 -3.76
CA VAL A 215 -0.43 13.81 -3.34
C VAL A 215 -0.60 12.40 -2.76
N THR A 216 -0.01 11.38 -3.39
CA THR A 216 -0.06 10.00 -2.89
C THR A 216 0.60 9.87 -1.52
N THR A 217 1.72 10.55 -1.27
CA THR A 217 2.39 10.60 0.03
C THR A 217 1.48 11.18 1.10
N VAL A 218 0.80 12.31 0.82
CA VAL A 218 -0.15 12.92 1.76
C VAL A 218 -1.35 11.99 2.02
N LEU A 219 -1.92 11.41 0.97
CA LEU A 219 -3.04 10.47 1.10
C LEU A 219 -2.64 9.22 1.90
N ALA A 220 -1.46 8.67 1.67
CA ALA A 220 -0.94 7.51 2.41
C ALA A 220 -0.73 7.86 3.88
N LEU A 221 -0.12 9.02 4.19
CA LEU A 221 0.09 9.52 5.56
C LEU A 221 -1.23 9.58 6.35
N ILE A 222 -2.22 10.26 5.78
CA ILE A 222 -3.54 10.45 6.39
C ILE A 222 -4.27 9.12 6.54
N THR A 223 -4.19 8.24 5.54
CA THR A 223 -4.86 6.93 5.57
C THR A 223 -4.27 6.02 6.65
N GLY A 224 -2.95 6.06 6.87
CA GLY A 224 -2.29 5.24 7.89
C GLY A 224 -2.66 5.61 9.32
N PHE A 225 -3.21 6.83 9.55
CA PHE A 225 -3.74 7.22 10.85
C PHE A 225 -4.99 6.44 11.28
N GLY A 226 -5.65 5.74 10.35
CA GLY A 226 -6.71 4.78 10.66
C GLY A 226 -7.81 5.36 11.55
N SER A 227 -8.06 4.74 12.70
CA SER A 227 -9.11 5.16 13.65
C SER A 227 -8.83 6.50 14.35
N PHE A 228 -7.57 6.94 14.46
CA PHE A 228 -7.22 8.22 15.08
C PHE A 228 -7.60 9.41 14.20
N PHE A 229 -7.59 9.23 12.88
CA PHE A 229 -8.02 10.23 11.93
C PHE A 229 -8.72 9.57 10.72
N PRO A 230 -9.99 9.16 10.87
CA PRO A 230 -10.66 8.25 9.94
C PRO A 230 -11.13 8.87 8.63
N ILE A 231 -10.74 10.11 8.32
CA ILE A 231 -11.28 10.89 7.19
C ILE A 231 -11.06 10.21 5.83
N LEU A 232 -9.94 9.51 5.64
CA LEU A 232 -9.67 8.71 4.43
C LEU A 232 -9.92 7.22 4.66
N TYR A 233 -9.46 6.68 5.81
CA TYR A 233 -9.54 5.25 6.05
C TYR A 233 -10.99 4.74 6.13
N LYS A 234 -11.92 5.51 6.72
CA LYS A 234 -13.32 5.09 6.85
C LYS A 234 -14.04 5.01 5.50
N PRO A 235 -13.98 6.02 4.62
CA PRO A 235 -14.50 5.89 3.25
C PRO A 235 -13.88 4.71 2.49
N PHE A 236 -12.56 4.52 2.57
CA PHE A 236 -11.89 3.40 1.90
C PHE A 236 -12.40 2.06 2.42
N PHE A 237 -12.55 1.92 3.74
CA PHE A 237 -13.07 0.74 4.38
C PHE A 237 -14.52 0.42 3.98
N SER A 238 -15.38 1.43 3.78
CA SER A 238 -16.79 1.22 3.44
C SER A 238 -17.07 1.07 1.94
N ILE A 239 -16.29 1.73 1.08
CA ILE A 239 -16.62 1.88 -0.36
C ILE A 239 -15.70 1.01 -1.23
N LEU A 240 -14.41 0.91 -0.90
CA LEU A 240 -13.46 0.24 -1.79
C LEU A 240 -13.60 -1.29 -1.72
N PRO A 241 -13.60 -1.96 -2.88
CA PRO A 241 -13.76 -3.41 -2.93
C PRO A 241 -12.59 -4.09 -2.21
N PHE A 242 -12.92 -5.09 -1.39
CA PHE A 242 -11.99 -5.90 -0.59
C PHE A 242 -11.19 -5.15 0.49
N PHE A 243 -11.26 -3.81 0.57
CA PHE A 243 -10.47 -3.04 1.54
C PHE A 243 -10.84 -3.36 2.99
N SER A 244 -12.12 -3.65 3.26
CA SER A 244 -12.63 -4.06 4.57
C SER A 244 -12.09 -5.42 5.07
N LYS A 245 -11.39 -6.18 4.21
CA LYS A 245 -10.71 -7.43 4.59
C LYS A 245 -9.28 -7.20 5.08
N PHE A 246 -8.72 -6.01 4.85
CA PHE A 246 -7.39 -5.64 5.29
C PHE A 246 -7.41 -5.13 6.72
N ARG A 247 -6.26 -5.29 7.39
CA ARG A 247 -6.03 -4.83 8.77
C ARG A 247 -4.73 -4.05 8.80
N ILE A 248 -4.47 -3.32 9.88
CA ILE A 248 -3.23 -2.57 10.05
C ILE A 248 -3.15 -1.39 9.07
N PRO A 249 -3.86 -0.28 9.35
CA PRO A 249 -3.82 0.92 8.52
C PRO A 249 -2.40 1.42 8.26
N SER A 250 -1.52 1.35 9.26
CA SER A 250 -0.12 1.80 9.16
C SER A 250 0.71 1.08 8.08
N MET A 251 0.27 -0.10 7.60
CA MET A 251 0.94 -0.80 6.51
C MET A 251 0.97 -0.02 5.20
N ILE A 252 0.06 0.94 5.00
CA ILE A 252 0.07 1.79 3.81
C ILE A 252 1.34 2.63 3.71
N TYR A 253 2.07 2.83 4.82
CA TYR A 253 3.34 3.55 4.85
C TYR A 253 4.48 2.86 4.12
N VAL A 254 4.29 1.61 3.66
CA VAL A 254 5.18 1.04 2.65
C VAL A 254 5.30 1.93 1.41
N LEU A 255 4.21 2.59 1.00
CA LEU A 255 4.19 3.44 -0.18
C LEU A 255 5.11 4.65 -0.02
N LEU A 256 5.27 5.16 1.21
CA LEU A 256 6.12 6.33 1.50
C LEU A 256 7.59 6.10 1.15
N ALA A 257 8.06 4.85 1.11
CA ALA A 257 9.43 4.54 0.67
C ALA A 257 9.66 4.82 -0.82
N ILE A 258 8.59 5.01 -1.61
CA ILE A 258 8.63 5.17 -3.06
C ILE A 258 7.99 6.49 -3.48
N THR A 259 6.92 6.92 -2.80
CA THR A 259 6.15 8.11 -3.17
C THR A 259 6.74 9.39 -2.62
N LEU A 260 7.69 9.32 -1.68
CA LEU A 260 8.40 10.49 -1.17
C LEU A 260 9.40 10.94 -2.27
N PRO A 261 9.14 12.08 -2.95
CA PRO A 261 9.92 12.50 -4.12
C PRO A 261 11.31 13.04 -3.78
#